data_AF-A0A9C6SG89-F1
#
_entry.id   AF-A0A9C6SG89-F1
#
_cell.length_a   1.000
_cell.length_b   1.000
_cell.length_c   1.000
_cell.angle_alpha   90.00
_cell.angle_beta   90.00
_cell.angle_gamma   90.00
#
_symmetry.space_group_name_H-M   'P 1'
#
loop_
_entity.id
_entity.type
_entity.pdbx_description
1 polymer ?
#
loop_
_entity_poly.entity_id
_entity_poly.type
_entity_poly.pdbx_seq_one_letter_code
_entity_poly.pdbx_strand_id
1 'polypeptide(L)'
;MARIRFPFSWRISAYARRFMTGKTLNTENVVTDSEFKSCDSVTTLRLEALEKALYCWEDALTAFSSSFSNGTLALPSAADAAFTQDVQELLDMGYQVQSHAELLFIDQHSVLFRNEDEESIDSHKPSNIGSRISGKDKADAASSPESFESARDGVADLREFEEFSEFFPHFEKQKLYHAALKQHEDKSILCRRLHTELVKCGSDVEYLAKVHCLRQAYTKLFTISSATEWIADIGRQVISDLIMYADRDPKDYLIHYERMLEFLQEPTNHSMMEEELTGRGVKCINFYDVLIDFILLDAFEEVEKPPSSIKAILQNRWISASFRETAIGTAVWSVLMGKRQMLKYDKGFLAHFYSISEQISPVLVWGFLGPEGSLRSTCHYFRDQVIEFLVDIFNFFKVRYTTVDNLAEDILREMKLRVENINQRLSLEGC
;
A
#
# COMPACT_ATOMS: atom_id res chain seq x y z
N MET A 1 -9.14 -42.05 23.09
CA MET A 1 -8.00 -41.12 23.26
C MET A 1 -8.38 -39.78 22.58
N ALA A 2 -9.39 -39.04 23.06
CA ALA A 2 -9.38 -38.09 24.19
C ALA A 2 -8.34 -36.97 23.99
N ARG A 3 -8.63 -35.88 23.25
CA ARG A 3 -9.30 -34.64 23.71
C ARG A 3 -9.00 -34.34 25.18
N ILE A 4 -8.13 -33.35 25.42
CA ILE A 4 -8.05 -32.61 26.68
C ILE A 4 -8.39 -31.15 26.39
N ARG A 5 -9.34 -30.66 27.17
CA ARG A 5 -9.96 -29.34 27.15
C ARG A 5 -9.97 -28.85 28.61
N PHE A 6 -9.96 -27.52 28.79
CA PHE A 6 -10.28 -26.73 30.00
C PHE A 6 -9.13 -26.35 30.97
N PRO A 7 -9.24 -25.25 31.79
CA PRO A 7 -10.45 -24.45 32.08
C PRO A 7 -10.33 -22.89 32.08
N PHE A 8 -11.53 -22.34 32.26
CA PHE A 8 -12.00 -20.97 32.48
C PHE A 8 -11.35 -20.14 33.62
N SER A 9 -11.46 -18.81 33.44
CA SER A 9 -11.81 -17.75 34.42
C SER A 9 -10.81 -17.39 35.52
N TRP A 10 -10.32 -16.14 35.48
CA TRP A 10 -10.51 -15.16 36.56
C TRP A 10 -10.67 -13.73 35.98
N ARG A 11 -11.80 -13.09 36.31
CA ARG A 11 -12.07 -11.65 36.19
C ARG A 11 -11.34 -10.90 37.31
N ILE A 12 -10.53 -9.91 36.97
CA ILE A 12 -10.18 -8.71 37.76
C ILE A 12 -9.74 -7.66 36.73
N SER A 13 -10.11 -6.39 36.71
CA SER A 13 -11.17 -5.57 37.29
C SER A 13 -11.19 -4.33 36.39
N ALA A 14 -12.38 -3.80 36.15
CA ALA A 14 -12.59 -2.60 35.37
C ALA A 14 -12.02 -1.37 36.10
N TYR A 15 -10.78 -0.95 35.81
CA TYR A 15 -10.23 0.34 36.26
C TYR A 15 -8.96 0.72 35.47
N ALA A 16 -9.07 0.98 34.16
CA ALA A 16 -8.02 1.67 33.39
C ALA A 16 -8.51 2.25 32.06
N ARG A 17 -9.79 2.66 31.97
CA ARG A 17 -10.35 3.28 30.77
C ARG A 17 -11.07 4.59 31.12
N ARG A 18 -10.30 5.60 31.54
CA ARG A 18 -10.65 7.03 31.47
C ARG A 18 -9.47 7.89 31.95
N PHE A 19 -9.22 8.98 31.24
CA PHE A 19 -8.16 10.00 31.41
C PHE A 19 -6.81 9.56 30.84
N MET A 20 -6.47 9.86 29.58
CA MET A 20 -6.31 11.20 29.01
C MET A 20 -6.76 11.26 27.54
N THR A 21 -7.87 11.95 27.28
CA THR A 21 -8.05 12.94 26.19
C THR A 21 -9.47 13.49 26.30
N GLY A 22 -9.58 14.69 26.88
CA GLY A 22 -10.80 15.48 26.88
C GLY A 22 -11.04 16.06 25.49
N LYS A 23 -11.91 15.38 24.75
CA LYS A 23 -12.95 15.88 23.83
C LYS A 23 -12.60 17.03 22.87
N THR A 24 -12.46 16.62 21.62
CA THR A 24 -13.20 17.15 20.48
C THR A 24 -14.72 17.25 20.73
N LEU A 25 -15.35 18.28 20.18
CA LEU A 25 -16.77 18.32 19.84
C LEU A 25 -16.88 19.00 18.47
N ASN A 26 -17.03 18.17 17.44
CA ASN A 26 -18.16 18.22 16.51
C ASN A 26 -17.83 17.35 15.30
N THR A 27 -18.33 16.13 15.31
CA THR A 27 -18.99 15.51 14.16
C THR A 27 -19.89 14.43 14.71
N GLU A 28 -21.16 14.59 14.41
CA GLU A 28 -22.26 13.71 14.77
C GLU A 28 -22.11 12.34 14.09
N ASN A 29 -22.57 11.31 14.81
CA ASN A 29 -23.10 10.04 14.31
C ASN A 29 -22.22 9.19 13.39
N VAL A 30 -21.25 8.49 13.99
CA VAL A 30 -20.87 7.15 13.50
C VAL A 30 -21.75 6.14 14.24
N VAL A 31 -22.86 5.79 13.60
CA VAL A 31 -23.54 4.51 13.85
C VAL A 31 -22.64 3.42 13.30
N THR A 32 -22.32 2.47 14.16
CA THR A 32 -21.74 1.19 13.80
C THR A 32 -22.76 0.43 12.94
N ASP A 33 -22.48 0.27 11.65
CA ASP A 33 -23.03 -0.85 10.89
C ASP A 33 -21.97 -1.40 9.93
N SER A 34 -21.46 -2.55 10.34
CA SER A 34 -20.98 -3.59 9.44
C SER A 34 -22.19 -4.15 8.69
N GLU A 35 -22.60 -3.48 7.62
CA GLU A 35 -23.56 -4.01 6.66
C GLU A 35 -22.89 -4.12 5.29
N PHE A 36 -23.14 -5.26 4.64
CA PHE A 36 -22.89 -5.51 3.23
C PHE A 36 -23.13 -4.22 2.41
N LYS A 37 -22.07 -3.57 1.93
CA LYS A 37 -22.24 -2.60 0.83
C LYS A 37 -22.60 -3.44 -0.39
N SER A 38 -23.88 -3.40 -0.78
CA SER A 38 -24.37 -4.03 -2.01
C SER A 38 -23.42 -3.69 -3.16
N CYS A 39 -23.20 -4.67 -4.04
CA CYS A 39 -22.42 -4.55 -5.29
C CYS A 39 -22.77 -3.24 -6.03
N ASP A 40 -24.04 -2.84 -5.95
CA ASP A 40 -24.64 -1.64 -6.53
C ASP A 40 -23.97 -0.33 -6.06
N SER A 41 -23.62 -0.22 -4.77
CA SER A 41 -23.07 1.03 -4.21
C SER A 41 -21.63 1.31 -4.64
N VAL A 42 -20.85 0.26 -4.90
CA VAL A 42 -19.44 0.37 -5.33
C VAL A 42 -19.37 0.49 -6.85
N THR A 43 -20.24 -0.19 -7.59
CA THR A 43 -20.34 -0.11 -9.06
C THR A 43 -20.85 1.26 -9.49
N THR A 44 -21.89 1.80 -8.86
CA THR A 44 -22.41 3.16 -9.13
C THR A 44 -21.32 4.22 -8.93
N LEU A 45 -20.56 4.14 -7.84
CA LEU A 45 -19.51 5.11 -7.52
C LEU A 45 -18.32 5.05 -8.50
N ARG A 46 -18.04 3.88 -9.09
CA ARG A 46 -17.03 3.71 -10.14
C ARG A 46 -17.53 4.20 -11.50
N LEU A 47 -18.81 4.06 -11.78
CA LEU A 47 -19.43 4.58 -13.00
C LEU A 47 -19.43 6.13 -13.01
N GLU A 48 -19.72 6.76 -11.87
CA GLU A 48 -19.60 8.22 -11.70
C GLU A 48 -18.16 8.74 -11.89
N ALA A 49 -17.15 7.93 -11.54
CA ALA A 49 -15.75 8.30 -11.75
C ALA A 49 -15.36 8.22 -13.23
N LEU A 50 -15.89 7.24 -13.96
CA LEU A 50 -15.73 7.11 -15.41
C LEU A 50 -16.40 8.29 -16.15
N GLU A 51 -17.63 8.64 -15.76
CA GLU A 51 -18.36 9.80 -16.32
C GLU A 51 -17.58 11.11 -16.15
N LYS A 52 -16.99 11.35 -14.97
CA LYS A 52 -16.14 12.52 -14.71
C LYS A 52 -14.86 12.52 -15.55
N ALA A 53 -14.30 11.35 -15.84
CA ALA A 53 -13.12 11.24 -16.70
C ALA A 53 -13.46 11.56 -18.16
N LEU A 54 -14.59 11.05 -18.67
CA LEU A 54 -15.09 11.37 -20.01
C LEU A 54 -15.39 12.87 -20.16
N TYR A 55 -16.04 13.47 -19.17
CA TYR A 55 -16.30 14.91 -19.17
C TYR A 55 -15.01 15.75 -19.21
N CYS A 56 -13.97 15.36 -18.47
CA CYS A 56 -12.67 16.03 -18.52
C CYS A 56 -12.02 15.93 -19.91
N TRP A 57 -12.18 14.80 -20.60
CA TRP A 57 -11.66 14.58 -21.94
C TRP A 57 -12.44 15.37 -23.00
N GLU A 58 -13.76 15.49 -22.86
CA GLU A 58 -14.60 16.35 -23.70
C GLU A 58 -14.28 17.85 -23.52
N ASP A 59 -14.08 18.28 -22.28
CA ASP A 59 -13.73 19.67 -21.98
C ASP A 59 -12.34 20.01 -22.54
N ALA A 60 -11.38 19.09 -22.41
CA ALA A 60 -10.06 19.21 -23.01
C ALA A 60 -10.13 19.27 -24.56
N LEU A 61 -10.97 18.44 -25.19
CA LEU A 61 -11.16 18.41 -26.64
C LEU A 61 -11.86 19.69 -27.15
N THR A 62 -12.81 20.22 -26.38
CA THR A 62 -13.53 21.46 -26.67
C THR A 62 -12.63 22.68 -26.50
N ALA A 63 -11.79 22.70 -25.45
CA ALA A 63 -10.77 23.72 -25.24
C ALA A 63 -9.71 23.71 -26.36
N PHE A 64 -9.31 22.53 -26.82
CA PHE A 64 -8.39 22.38 -27.94
C PHE A 64 -9.02 22.89 -29.25
N SER A 65 -10.26 22.50 -29.55
CA SER A 65 -10.99 22.91 -30.76
C SER A 65 -11.32 24.40 -30.80
N SER A 66 -11.60 25.02 -29.64
CA SER A 66 -11.87 26.47 -29.52
C SER A 66 -10.61 27.35 -29.55
N SER A 67 -9.42 26.76 -29.31
CA SER A 67 -8.14 27.45 -29.47
C SER A 67 -7.89 27.87 -30.93
N PHE A 68 -8.37 27.07 -31.89
CA PHE A 68 -8.26 27.35 -33.33
C PHE A 68 -9.30 28.34 -33.86
N SER A 69 -10.39 28.63 -33.12
CA SER A 69 -11.44 29.56 -33.57
C SER A 69 -11.20 31.01 -33.14
N ASN A 70 -10.43 31.23 -32.06
CA ASN A 70 -10.27 32.56 -31.45
C ASN A 70 -8.95 33.28 -31.78
N GLY A 71 -8.06 32.68 -32.55
CA GLY A 71 -6.76 33.28 -32.84
C GLY A 71 -6.17 32.83 -34.17
N THR A 72 -6.46 33.60 -35.22
CA THR A 72 -5.85 33.49 -36.56
C THR A 72 -6.34 32.30 -37.38
N LEU A 73 -6.62 32.54 -38.67
CA LEU A 73 -7.01 31.56 -39.69
C LEU A 73 -5.93 30.48 -39.93
N ALA A 74 -5.63 29.65 -38.93
CA ALA A 74 -4.81 28.47 -39.06
C ALA A 74 -5.75 27.29 -39.25
N LEU A 75 -5.77 26.74 -40.47
CA LEU A 75 -6.38 25.43 -40.71
C LEU A 75 -5.70 24.41 -39.77
N PRO A 76 -6.47 23.52 -39.11
CA PRO A 76 -5.88 22.43 -38.33
C PRO A 76 -4.86 21.69 -39.19
N SER A 77 -3.67 21.41 -38.67
CA SER A 77 -2.74 20.57 -39.40
C SER A 77 -3.34 19.17 -39.56
N ALA A 78 -2.91 18.40 -40.57
CA ALA A 78 -3.36 17.02 -40.72
C ALA A 78 -3.09 16.16 -39.46
N ALA A 79 -2.08 16.53 -38.66
CA ALA A 79 -1.77 15.90 -37.39
C ALA A 79 -2.75 16.31 -36.27
N ASP A 80 -3.19 17.56 -36.23
CA ASP A 80 -4.18 18.03 -35.24
C ASP A 80 -5.55 17.43 -35.52
N ALA A 81 -5.92 17.27 -36.79
CA ALA A 81 -7.16 16.61 -37.18
C ALA A 81 -7.15 15.11 -36.84
N ALA A 82 -6.02 14.42 -37.07
CA ALA A 82 -5.84 13.02 -36.69
C ALA A 82 -5.90 12.84 -35.17
N PHE A 83 -5.20 13.68 -34.40
CA PHE A 83 -5.26 13.65 -32.93
C PHE A 83 -6.68 13.90 -32.40
N THR A 84 -7.40 14.87 -32.98
CA THR A 84 -8.80 15.14 -32.61
C THR A 84 -9.70 13.93 -32.89
N GLN A 85 -9.47 13.25 -34.02
CA GLN A 85 -10.19 12.04 -34.39
C GLN A 85 -9.89 10.88 -33.45
N ASP A 86 -8.62 10.66 -33.09
CA ASP A 86 -8.21 9.60 -32.16
C ASP A 86 -8.81 9.80 -30.76
N VAL A 87 -8.85 11.05 -30.27
CA VAL A 87 -9.46 11.38 -28.97
C VAL A 87 -10.99 11.24 -29.03
N GLN A 88 -11.63 11.55 -30.16
CA GLN A 88 -13.06 11.32 -30.35
C GLN A 88 -13.39 9.82 -30.38
N GLU A 89 -12.59 9.00 -31.05
CA GLU A 89 -12.75 7.54 -31.05
C GLU A 89 -12.58 6.96 -29.64
N LEU A 90 -11.64 7.50 -28.86
CA LEU A 90 -11.44 7.13 -27.46
C LEU A 90 -12.65 7.50 -26.57
N LEU A 91 -13.25 8.67 -26.79
CA LEU A 91 -14.48 9.09 -26.11
C LEU A 91 -15.66 8.18 -26.48
N ASP A 92 -15.81 7.84 -27.76
CA ASP A 92 -16.88 6.96 -28.25
C ASP A 92 -16.76 5.55 -27.63
N MET A 93 -15.54 5.01 -27.50
CA MET A 93 -15.29 3.77 -26.78
C MET A 93 -15.62 3.90 -25.29
N GLY A 94 -15.25 5.02 -24.66
CA GLY A 94 -15.57 5.32 -23.27
C GLY A 94 -17.07 5.34 -22.99
N TYR A 95 -17.86 5.94 -23.88
CA TYR A 95 -19.33 5.96 -23.80
C TYR A 95 -19.95 4.58 -24.04
N GLN A 96 -19.39 3.77 -24.93
CA GLN A 96 -19.83 2.38 -25.09
C GLN A 96 -19.58 1.56 -23.82
N VAL A 97 -18.42 1.72 -23.18
CA VAL A 97 -18.11 1.07 -21.91
C VAL A 97 -19.06 1.52 -20.81
N GLN A 98 -19.36 2.83 -20.73
CA GLN A 98 -20.35 3.36 -19.80
C GLN A 98 -21.73 2.73 -20.03
N SER A 99 -22.22 2.73 -21.27
CA SER A 99 -23.53 2.16 -21.61
C SER A 99 -23.61 0.67 -21.31
N HIS A 100 -22.58 -0.11 -21.64
CA HIS A 100 -22.53 -1.54 -21.30
C HIS A 100 -22.46 -1.77 -19.79
N ALA A 101 -21.72 -0.95 -19.05
CA ALA A 101 -21.66 -1.04 -17.60
C ALA A 101 -23.00 -0.65 -16.95
N GLU A 102 -23.71 0.35 -17.45
CA GLU A 102 -25.08 0.68 -17.00
C GLU A 102 -26.05 -0.48 -17.24
N LEU A 103 -25.98 -1.12 -18.41
CA LEU A 103 -26.78 -2.30 -18.72
C LEU A 103 -26.44 -3.51 -17.83
N LEU A 104 -25.16 -3.69 -17.49
CA LEU A 104 -24.71 -4.81 -16.66
C LEU A 104 -24.96 -4.60 -15.17
N PHE A 105 -24.97 -3.36 -14.68
CA PHE A 105 -24.97 -3.07 -13.24
C PHE A 105 -26.16 -2.26 -12.74
N ILE A 106 -26.93 -1.61 -13.63
CA ILE A 106 -28.04 -0.71 -13.25
C ILE A 106 -29.37 -1.17 -13.86
N ASP A 107 -29.36 -1.77 -15.06
CA ASP A 107 -30.59 -2.27 -15.70
C ASP A 107 -31.27 -3.35 -14.85
N GLN A 108 -32.61 -3.24 -14.73
CA GLN A 108 -33.46 -4.17 -13.96
C GLN A 108 -33.43 -5.60 -14.52
N HIS A 109 -32.96 -5.78 -15.76
CA HIS A 109 -32.74 -7.08 -16.39
C HIS A 109 -31.34 -7.66 -16.15
N SER A 110 -30.44 -6.92 -15.50
CA SER A 110 -29.15 -7.44 -15.08
C SER A 110 -29.33 -8.64 -14.15
N VAL A 111 -28.42 -9.60 -14.27
CA VAL A 111 -28.34 -10.79 -13.40
C VAL A 111 -28.29 -10.41 -11.93
N LEU A 112 -27.83 -9.20 -11.59
CA LEU A 112 -27.77 -8.67 -10.22
C LEU A 112 -29.14 -8.29 -9.64
N PHE A 113 -30.15 -8.03 -10.48
CA PHE A 113 -31.51 -7.65 -10.05
C PHE A 113 -32.57 -8.73 -10.28
N ARG A 114 -32.20 -9.90 -10.80
CA ARG A 114 -33.08 -11.08 -10.82
C ARG A 114 -33.20 -11.62 -9.38
N ASN A 115 -34.04 -10.95 -8.58
CA ASN A 115 -34.41 -11.43 -7.26
C ASN A 115 -35.04 -12.82 -7.37
N GLU A 116 -34.58 -13.73 -6.50
CA GLU A 116 -35.08 -15.09 -6.28
C GLU A 116 -36.50 -15.14 -5.68
N ASP A 117 -37.28 -14.04 -5.73
CA ASP A 117 -38.57 -13.90 -5.03
C ASP A 117 -39.71 -13.52 -5.99
N GLU A 118 -39.93 -14.28 -7.06
CA GLU A 118 -41.26 -14.39 -7.70
C GLU A 118 -41.57 -15.83 -8.09
N GLU A 119 -41.48 -16.76 -7.13
CA GLU A 119 -42.47 -17.84 -7.08
C GLU A 119 -43.68 -17.38 -6.27
N SER A 120 -44.80 -17.24 -6.98
CA SER A 120 -46.18 -17.13 -6.49
C SER A 120 -46.67 -15.74 -6.03
N ILE A 121 -47.48 -15.09 -6.86
CA ILE A 121 -48.95 -14.97 -6.72
C ILE A 121 -49.41 -13.97 -7.80
N ASP A 122 -49.87 -14.48 -8.96
CA ASP A 122 -51.09 -13.94 -9.57
C ASP A 122 -51.62 -14.86 -10.67
N SER A 123 -52.67 -15.62 -10.34
CA SER A 123 -53.82 -15.93 -11.22
C SER A 123 -54.69 -17.04 -10.63
N HIS A 124 -55.37 -16.73 -9.51
CA HIS A 124 -56.60 -17.43 -9.19
C HIS A 124 -57.76 -16.84 -9.99
N LYS A 125 -58.28 -17.60 -10.97
CA LYS A 125 -59.73 -17.84 -11.16
C LYS A 125 -59.97 -18.98 -12.18
N PRO A 126 -61.11 -19.68 -12.13
CA PRO A 126 -61.13 -21.06 -11.63
C PRO A 126 -61.80 -22.05 -12.61
N SER A 127 -61.42 -23.32 -12.56
CA SER A 127 -62.36 -24.41 -12.91
C SER A 127 -61.83 -25.79 -12.56
N ASN A 128 -62.47 -26.39 -11.55
CA ASN A 128 -63.07 -27.72 -11.54
C ASN A 128 -62.26 -29.01 -11.80
N ILE A 129 -62.54 -29.94 -10.87
CA ILE A 129 -62.58 -31.41 -10.97
C ILE A 129 -61.32 -32.16 -10.54
N GLY A 130 -61.42 -32.74 -9.32
CA GLY A 130 -61.47 -34.19 -9.21
C GLY A 130 -60.27 -34.91 -8.61
N SER A 131 -60.47 -35.37 -7.37
CA SER A 131 -60.03 -36.67 -6.84
C SER A 131 -58.54 -36.95 -6.56
N ARG A 132 -58.25 -37.02 -5.25
CA ARG A 132 -57.52 -38.08 -4.52
C ARG A 132 -56.59 -39.00 -5.34
N ILE A 133 -55.35 -39.17 -4.89
CA ILE A 133 -54.80 -40.43 -4.30
C ILE A 133 -53.28 -40.28 -4.00
N SER A 134 -52.96 -40.65 -2.76
CA SER A 134 -51.72 -41.21 -2.21
C SER A 134 -50.53 -41.56 -3.15
N GLY A 135 -49.34 -41.08 -2.76
CA GLY A 135 -48.18 -41.94 -2.51
C GLY A 135 -47.06 -41.99 -3.56
N LYS A 136 -45.83 -41.79 -3.04
CA LYS A 136 -44.53 -42.29 -3.55
C LYS A 136 -44.03 -41.72 -4.90
N ASP A 137 -42.97 -40.90 -4.83
CA ASP A 137 -41.60 -41.28 -5.19
C ASP A 137 -40.71 -40.02 -5.24
N LYS A 138 -39.71 -39.94 -4.36
CA LYS A 138 -38.59 -39.01 -4.49
C LYS A 138 -37.60 -39.67 -5.46
N ALA A 139 -37.63 -39.25 -6.71
CA ALA A 139 -36.61 -39.58 -7.71
C ALA A 139 -36.08 -38.27 -8.31
N ASP A 140 -34.78 -38.05 -8.07
CA ASP A 140 -33.81 -37.36 -8.92
C ASP A 140 -34.32 -36.24 -9.84
N ALA A 141 -34.34 -35.02 -9.30
CA ALA A 141 -34.29 -33.79 -10.11
C ALA A 141 -32.82 -33.38 -10.28
N ALA A 142 -32.04 -34.20 -10.99
CA ALA A 142 -30.78 -33.78 -11.55
C ALA A 142 -30.80 -34.09 -13.05
N SER A 143 -30.47 -33.07 -13.86
CA SER A 143 -30.27 -33.15 -15.31
C SER A 143 -31.51 -33.04 -16.19
N SER A 144 -32.09 -31.83 -16.26
CA SER A 144 -32.74 -31.38 -17.50
C SER A 144 -31.67 -30.88 -18.49
N PRO A 145 -31.78 -31.21 -19.80
CA PRO A 145 -30.79 -30.86 -20.83
C PRO A 145 -30.62 -29.35 -21.04
N GLU A 146 -31.58 -28.54 -20.62
CA GLU A 146 -31.56 -27.07 -20.72
C GLU A 146 -30.53 -26.40 -19.79
N SER A 147 -30.18 -27.03 -18.66
CA SER A 147 -29.08 -26.54 -17.79
C SER A 147 -27.69 -26.78 -18.38
N PHE A 148 -27.57 -27.62 -19.41
CA PHE A 148 -26.30 -27.85 -20.11
C PHE A 148 -26.07 -26.85 -21.25
N GLU A 149 -27.13 -26.28 -21.81
CA GLU A 149 -27.06 -25.29 -22.89
C GLU A 149 -26.55 -23.93 -22.37
N SER A 150 -27.03 -23.47 -21.20
CA SER A 150 -26.59 -22.21 -20.57
C SER A 150 -25.13 -22.21 -20.09
N ALA A 151 -24.58 -23.37 -19.72
CA ALA A 151 -23.19 -23.48 -19.27
C ALA A 151 -22.17 -23.50 -20.43
N ARG A 152 -22.64 -23.61 -21.69
CA ARG A 152 -21.79 -23.54 -22.89
C ARG A 152 -21.61 -22.11 -23.40
N ASP A 153 -22.60 -21.26 -23.18
CA ASP A 153 -22.62 -19.87 -23.68
C ASP A 153 -21.90 -18.89 -22.73
N GLY A 154 -21.66 -19.31 -21.48
CA GLY A 154 -20.90 -18.56 -20.47
C GLY A 154 -19.46 -19.05 -20.27
N VAL A 155 -18.92 -19.88 -21.18
CA VAL A 155 -17.48 -20.17 -21.18
C VAL A 155 -16.81 -18.93 -21.73
N ALA A 156 -16.32 -18.07 -20.83
CA ALA A 156 -15.45 -16.95 -21.17
C ALA A 156 -14.41 -17.44 -22.19
N ASP A 157 -14.36 -16.80 -23.35
CA ASP A 157 -13.50 -17.22 -24.42
C ASP A 157 -12.05 -17.12 -23.94
N LEU A 158 -11.42 -18.27 -23.68
CA LEU A 158 -10.03 -18.33 -23.22
C LEU A 158 -9.07 -17.68 -24.23
N ARG A 159 -9.53 -17.45 -25.47
CA ARG A 159 -8.81 -16.70 -26.51
C ARG A 159 -8.64 -15.22 -26.17
N GLU A 160 -9.57 -14.57 -25.46
CA GLU A 160 -9.36 -13.19 -24.98
C GLU A 160 -8.28 -13.11 -23.90
N PHE A 161 -8.15 -14.15 -23.06
CA PHE A 161 -7.05 -14.28 -22.11
C PHE A 161 -5.72 -14.60 -22.81
N GLU A 162 -5.73 -15.39 -23.89
CA GLU A 162 -4.55 -15.65 -24.74
C GLU A 162 -4.11 -14.41 -25.52
N GLU A 163 -5.03 -13.57 -26.01
CA GLU A 163 -4.68 -12.31 -26.68
C GLU A 163 -4.05 -11.31 -25.69
N PHE A 164 -4.57 -11.20 -24.46
CA PHE A 164 -3.97 -10.36 -23.40
C PHE A 164 -2.56 -10.85 -22.99
N SER A 165 -2.36 -12.16 -23.04
CA SER A 165 -1.09 -12.86 -22.85
C SER A 165 -0.06 -12.56 -23.95
N GLU A 166 -0.49 -12.48 -25.20
CA GLU A 166 0.36 -12.12 -26.34
C GLU A 166 0.85 -10.66 -26.28
N PHE A 167 0.06 -9.74 -25.72
CA PHE A 167 0.47 -8.34 -25.52
C PHE A 167 1.40 -8.14 -24.32
N PHE A 168 1.30 -8.98 -23.28
CA PHE A 168 2.13 -8.87 -22.06
C PHE A 168 2.81 -10.19 -21.66
N PRO A 169 3.68 -10.76 -22.52
CA PRO A 169 4.35 -12.04 -22.26
C PRO A 169 5.30 -12.00 -21.05
N HIS A 170 5.61 -10.80 -20.54
CA HIS A 170 6.35 -10.61 -19.30
C HIS A 170 5.53 -10.93 -18.05
N PHE A 171 4.21 -10.77 -18.07
CA PHE A 171 3.33 -10.95 -16.91
C PHE A 171 3.08 -12.44 -16.62
N GLU A 172 2.93 -13.25 -17.66
CA GLU A 172 2.81 -14.71 -17.53
C GLU A 172 4.07 -15.39 -17.02
N LYS A 173 5.23 -14.81 -17.30
CA LYS A 173 6.53 -15.36 -16.86
C LYS A 173 6.78 -15.18 -15.37
N GLN A 174 6.01 -14.33 -14.68
CA GLN A 174 6.18 -14.02 -13.25
C GLN A 174 5.64 -15.13 -12.33
N LYS A 175 6.21 -16.33 -12.43
CA LYS A 175 5.75 -17.52 -11.68
C LYS A 175 5.69 -17.30 -10.17
N LEU A 176 6.64 -16.55 -9.59
CA LEU A 176 6.66 -16.25 -8.16
C LEU A 176 5.47 -15.36 -7.78
N TYR A 177 5.13 -14.37 -8.62
CA TYR A 177 4.00 -13.49 -8.40
C TYR A 177 2.67 -14.24 -8.48
N HIS A 178 2.48 -15.10 -9.49
CA HIS A 178 1.29 -15.94 -9.62
C HIS A 178 1.11 -16.90 -8.44
N ALA A 179 2.22 -17.48 -7.96
CA ALA A 179 2.18 -18.30 -6.75
C ALA A 179 1.75 -17.49 -5.50
N ALA A 180 2.18 -16.23 -5.39
CA ALA A 180 1.78 -15.34 -4.31
C ALA A 180 0.30 -14.92 -4.40
N LEU A 181 -0.23 -14.70 -5.61
CA LEU A 181 -1.66 -14.45 -5.81
C LEU A 181 -2.51 -15.64 -5.35
N LYS A 182 -2.16 -16.85 -5.79
CA LYS A 182 -2.84 -18.07 -5.33
C LYS A 182 -2.75 -18.24 -3.82
N GLN A 183 -1.58 -17.96 -3.24
CA GLN A 183 -1.43 -18.01 -1.79
C GLN A 183 -2.30 -16.98 -1.07
N HIS A 184 -2.51 -15.79 -1.64
CA HIS A 184 -3.39 -14.77 -1.08
C HIS A 184 -4.85 -15.26 -1.02
N GLU A 185 -5.31 -15.94 -2.07
CA GLU A 185 -6.64 -16.55 -2.14
C GLU A 185 -6.82 -17.63 -1.07
N ASP A 186 -5.83 -18.52 -0.93
CA ASP A 186 -5.86 -19.61 0.06
C ASP A 186 -5.72 -19.08 1.50
N LYS A 187 -4.81 -18.12 1.69
CA LYS A 187 -4.46 -17.53 2.98
C LYS A 187 -4.12 -16.07 2.79
N SER A 188 -5.06 -15.21 3.17
CA SER A 188 -4.89 -13.76 3.10
C SER A 188 -3.53 -13.31 3.63
N ILE A 189 -2.79 -12.61 2.77
CA ILE A 189 -1.49 -12.04 3.08
C ILE A 189 -1.72 -10.79 3.93
N LEU A 190 -1.20 -10.80 5.15
CA LEU A 190 -1.34 -9.67 6.08
C LEU A 190 -0.20 -8.66 5.91
N CYS A 191 -0.54 -7.39 6.00
CA CYS A 191 0.39 -6.26 6.10
C CYS A 191 -0.09 -5.31 7.21
N ARG A 192 0.82 -4.43 7.67
CA ARG A 192 0.49 -3.41 8.66
C ARG A 192 -0.31 -2.27 8.05
N ARG A 193 0.10 -1.79 6.87
CA ARG A 193 -0.58 -0.78 6.04
C ARG A 193 -0.47 -1.13 4.56
N LEU A 194 -1.40 -0.61 3.77
CA LEU A 194 -1.40 -0.70 2.31
C LEU A 194 -0.74 0.56 1.74
N HIS A 195 0.26 0.36 0.88
CA HIS A 195 1.01 1.43 0.22
C HIS A 195 0.82 1.37 -1.31
N THR A 196 -0.34 0.86 -1.75
CA THR A 196 -0.68 0.55 -3.14
C THR A 196 -0.40 1.72 -4.09
N GLU A 197 -0.83 2.93 -3.72
CA GLU A 197 -0.62 4.14 -4.51
C GLU A 197 0.85 4.57 -4.55
N LEU A 198 1.55 4.51 -3.41
CA LEU A 198 2.94 4.92 -3.27
C LEU A 198 3.88 4.11 -4.17
N VAL A 199 3.65 2.79 -4.26
CA VAL A 199 4.44 1.89 -5.12
C VAL A 199 3.83 1.67 -6.51
N LYS A 200 2.76 2.40 -6.85
CA LYS A 200 2.09 2.37 -8.16
C LYS A 200 1.58 0.97 -8.56
N CYS A 201 1.06 0.21 -7.60
CA CYS A 201 0.32 -1.01 -7.89
C CYS A 201 -1.08 -0.67 -8.41
N GLY A 202 -1.61 -1.48 -9.32
CA GLY A 202 -2.97 -1.33 -9.86
C GLY A 202 -4.06 -1.81 -8.90
N SER A 203 -3.72 -2.60 -7.88
CA SER A 203 -4.66 -3.04 -6.84
C SER A 203 -3.98 -3.41 -5.53
N ASP A 204 -4.76 -3.45 -4.44
CA ASP A 204 -4.29 -3.91 -3.14
C ASP A 204 -3.86 -5.39 -3.18
N VAL A 205 -4.53 -6.21 -3.99
CA VAL A 205 -4.18 -7.63 -4.17
C VAL A 205 -2.80 -7.76 -4.81
N GLU A 206 -2.53 -6.97 -5.85
CA GLU A 206 -1.20 -6.91 -6.48
C GLU A 206 -0.13 -6.47 -5.48
N TYR A 207 -0.40 -5.42 -4.71
CA TYR A 207 0.50 -4.95 -3.65
C TYR A 207 0.82 -6.07 -2.65
N LEU A 208 -0.20 -6.74 -2.11
CA LEU A 208 -0.03 -7.79 -1.11
C LEU A 208 0.74 -9.00 -1.66
N ALA A 209 0.45 -9.42 -2.90
CA ALA A 209 1.19 -10.49 -3.56
C ALA A 209 2.66 -10.11 -3.77
N LYS A 210 2.94 -8.89 -4.24
CA LYS A 210 4.31 -8.38 -4.40
C LYS A 210 5.05 -8.29 -3.06
N VAL A 211 4.42 -7.79 -2.00
CA VAL A 211 5.01 -7.77 -0.64
C VAL A 211 5.38 -9.18 -0.21
N HIS A 212 4.52 -10.18 -0.46
CA HIS A 212 4.84 -11.55 -0.11
C HIS A 212 6.07 -12.09 -0.87
N CYS A 213 6.20 -11.80 -2.16
CA CYS A 213 7.39 -12.14 -2.93
C CYS A 213 8.64 -11.42 -2.41
N LEU A 214 8.53 -10.12 -2.09
CA LEU A 214 9.63 -9.33 -1.52
C LEU A 214 10.10 -9.91 -0.18
N ARG A 215 9.18 -10.33 0.69
CA ARG A 215 9.54 -11.01 1.95
C ARG A 215 10.39 -12.24 1.70
N GLN A 216 9.99 -13.09 0.75
CA GLN A 216 10.77 -14.27 0.36
C GLN A 216 12.15 -13.90 -0.18
N ALA A 217 12.22 -12.87 -1.04
CA ALA A 217 13.47 -12.40 -1.62
C ALA A 217 14.43 -11.81 -0.56
N TYR A 218 13.93 -11.01 0.38
CA TYR A 218 14.75 -10.52 1.50
C TYR A 218 15.23 -11.67 2.39
N THR A 219 14.35 -12.61 2.74
CA THR A 219 14.77 -13.81 3.49
C THR A 219 15.90 -14.54 2.78
N LYS A 220 15.82 -14.68 1.44
CA LYS A 220 16.90 -15.26 0.64
C LYS A 220 18.17 -14.40 0.65
N LEU A 221 18.06 -13.08 0.47
CA LEU A 221 19.20 -12.16 0.51
C LEU A 221 19.99 -12.30 1.82
N PHE A 222 19.30 -12.38 2.95
CA PHE A 222 19.95 -12.50 4.26
C PHE A 222 20.59 -13.87 4.52
N THR A 223 20.41 -14.85 3.63
CA THR A 223 21.20 -16.10 3.65
C THR A 223 22.58 -15.96 2.99
N ILE A 224 22.81 -14.88 2.24
CA ILE A 224 24.05 -14.63 1.50
C ILE A 224 24.94 -13.71 2.35
N SER A 225 26.04 -14.22 2.91
CA SER A 225 26.92 -13.46 3.84
C SER A 225 27.34 -12.11 3.29
N SER A 226 27.82 -12.07 2.04
CA SER A 226 28.28 -10.84 1.40
C SER A 226 27.17 -9.80 1.19
N ALA A 227 25.93 -10.23 0.97
CA ALA A 227 24.80 -9.32 0.85
C ALA A 227 24.40 -8.77 2.22
N THR A 228 24.34 -9.63 3.24
CA THR A 228 24.03 -9.24 4.63
C THR A 228 25.05 -8.24 5.18
N GLU A 229 26.35 -8.51 5.03
CA GLU A 229 27.44 -7.62 5.44
C GLU A 229 27.34 -6.28 4.70
N TRP A 230 27.18 -6.32 3.38
CA TRP A 230 27.07 -5.10 2.58
C TRP A 230 25.85 -4.24 2.97
N ILE A 231 24.68 -4.84 3.21
CA ILE A 231 23.47 -4.11 3.63
C ILE A 231 23.70 -3.44 4.99
N ALA A 232 24.33 -4.14 5.95
CA ALA A 232 24.65 -3.58 7.26
C ALA A 232 25.65 -2.41 7.15
N ASP A 233 26.68 -2.56 6.32
CA ASP A 233 27.69 -1.52 6.12
C ASP A 233 27.14 -0.28 5.43
N ILE A 234 26.25 -0.45 4.45
CA ILE A 234 25.60 0.69 3.78
C ILE A 234 24.64 1.42 4.71
N GLY A 235 23.83 0.70 5.50
CA GLY A 235 22.95 1.33 6.48
C GLY A 235 23.72 2.20 7.46
N ARG A 236 24.88 1.71 7.91
CA ARG A 236 25.84 2.45 8.74
C ARG A 236 26.43 3.66 8.01
N GLN A 237 26.92 3.47 6.79
CA GLN A 237 27.61 4.50 6.03
C GLN A 237 26.67 5.65 5.66
N VAL A 238 25.55 5.37 5.00
CA VAL A 238 24.64 6.40 4.45
C VAL A 238 24.13 7.34 5.54
N ILE A 239 23.79 6.80 6.71
CA ILE A 239 23.32 7.62 7.83
C ILE A 239 24.48 8.39 8.48
N SER A 240 25.66 7.77 8.60
CA SER A 240 26.84 8.48 9.13
C SER A 240 27.21 9.66 8.24
N ASP A 241 27.23 9.45 6.92
CA ASP A 241 27.53 10.48 5.93
C ASP A 241 26.48 11.60 5.96
N LEU A 242 25.19 11.26 6.14
CA LEU A 242 24.14 12.26 6.31
C LEU A 242 24.28 13.08 7.62
N ILE A 243 24.69 12.45 8.72
CA ILE A 243 24.97 13.14 9.99
C ILE A 243 26.17 14.08 9.83
N MET A 244 27.26 13.62 9.22
CA MET A 244 28.43 14.44 8.93
C MET A 244 28.10 15.60 8.00
N TYR A 245 27.26 15.36 6.99
CA TYR A 245 26.78 16.38 6.07
C TYR A 245 25.98 17.49 6.79
N ALA A 246 25.34 17.17 7.92
CA ALA A 246 24.66 18.11 8.79
C ALA A 246 25.57 18.78 9.83
N ASP A 247 26.90 18.68 9.69
CA ASP A 247 27.91 19.22 10.61
C ASP A 247 27.70 18.70 12.05
N ARG A 248 27.56 17.36 12.17
CA ARG A 248 27.41 16.63 13.43
C ARG A 248 28.37 15.43 13.47
N ASP A 249 28.73 15.01 14.69
CA ASP A 249 29.57 13.83 14.91
C ASP A 249 28.72 12.54 14.87
N PRO A 250 28.99 11.57 13.98
CA PRO A 250 28.25 10.31 13.89
C PRO A 250 28.65 9.28 14.97
N LYS A 251 29.61 9.57 15.84
CA LYS A 251 30.15 8.61 16.82
C LYS A 251 29.09 7.91 17.66
N ASP A 252 28.15 8.66 18.25
CA ASP A 252 27.12 8.06 19.11
C ASP A 252 26.13 7.22 18.28
N TYR A 253 25.82 7.66 17.06
CA TYR A 253 25.04 6.87 16.12
C TYR A 253 25.72 5.52 15.83
N LEU A 254 27.02 5.52 15.51
CA LEU A 254 27.79 4.31 15.23
C LEU A 254 27.76 3.33 16.41
N ILE A 255 27.94 3.82 17.64
CA ILE A 255 27.88 2.98 18.86
C ILE A 255 26.50 2.33 18.99
N HIS A 256 25.43 3.08 18.79
CA HIS A 256 24.06 2.55 18.91
C HIS A 256 23.69 1.63 17.76
N TYR A 257 24.20 1.88 16.55
CA TYR A 257 24.00 1.03 15.39
C TYR A 257 24.65 -0.35 15.60
N GLU A 258 25.90 -0.41 16.06
CA GLU A 258 26.55 -1.70 16.37
C GLU A 258 25.81 -2.50 17.43
N ARG A 259 25.37 -1.84 18.50
CA ARG A 259 24.58 -2.49 19.54
C ARG A 259 23.27 -3.07 19.01
N MET A 260 22.67 -2.44 18.01
CA MET A 260 21.48 -3.00 17.34
C MET A 260 21.84 -4.23 16.51
N LEU A 261 22.95 -4.20 15.75
CA LEU A 261 23.40 -5.37 14.99
C LEU A 261 23.72 -6.55 15.92
N GLU A 262 24.44 -6.31 17.02
CA GLU A 262 24.71 -7.32 18.05
C GLU A 262 23.39 -7.88 18.63
N PHE A 263 22.42 -7.02 18.93
CA PHE A 263 21.10 -7.44 19.41
C PHE A 263 20.37 -8.34 18.41
N LEU A 264 20.42 -8.00 17.11
CA LEU A 264 19.74 -8.74 16.04
C LEU A 264 20.38 -10.10 15.74
N GLN A 265 21.66 -10.28 16.04
CA GLN A 265 22.38 -11.55 15.85
C GLN A 265 22.07 -12.58 16.94
N GLU A 266 21.60 -12.14 18.10
CA GLU A 266 21.39 -12.98 19.28
C GLU A 266 20.00 -13.65 19.24
N PRO A 267 19.90 -14.98 19.04
CA PRO A 267 18.61 -15.63 18.80
C PRO A 267 17.65 -15.58 19.99
N THR A 268 18.19 -15.43 21.20
CA THR A 268 17.39 -15.32 22.43
C THR A 268 16.51 -14.06 22.43
N ASN A 269 16.87 -13.04 21.66
CA ASN A 269 16.13 -11.78 21.55
C ASN A 269 14.91 -11.85 20.62
N HIS A 270 14.80 -12.86 19.74
CA HIS A 270 13.73 -12.92 18.74
C HIS A 270 12.33 -12.89 19.33
N SER A 271 12.09 -13.62 20.43
CA SER A 271 10.78 -13.66 21.08
C SER A 271 10.34 -12.29 21.62
N MET A 272 11.28 -11.54 22.19
CA MET A 272 11.06 -10.20 22.70
C MET A 272 10.77 -9.21 21.56
N MET A 273 11.59 -9.27 20.51
CA MET A 273 11.42 -8.46 19.31
C MET A 273 10.08 -8.73 18.62
N GLU A 274 9.68 -10.01 18.52
CA GLU A 274 8.39 -10.41 17.94
C GLU A 274 7.21 -9.81 18.71
N GLU A 275 7.25 -9.89 20.04
CA GLU A 275 6.19 -9.33 20.88
C GLU A 275 6.08 -7.81 20.70
N GLU A 276 7.21 -7.10 20.75
CA GLU A 276 7.27 -5.65 20.60
C GLU A 276 6.71 -5.20 19.24
N LEU A 277 7.19 -5.81 18.16
CA LEU A 277 6.80 -5.46 16.79
C LEU A 277 5.35 -5.83 16.49
N THR A 278 4.88 -6.98 16.96
CA THR A 278 3.47 -7.38 16.85
C THR A 278 2.56 -6.37 17.57
N GLY A 279 2.98 -5.88 18.74
CA GLY A 279 2.30 -4.80 19.47
C GLY A 279 2.24 -3.47 18.69
N ARG A 280 3.12 -3.27 17.71
CA ARG A 280 3.11 -2.13 16.76
C ARG A 280 2.41 -2.44 15.43
N GLY A 281 1.77 -3.59 15.33
CA GLY A 281 1.01 -4.01 14.15
C GLY A 281 1.84 -4.63 13.04
N VAL A 282 3.15 -4.82 13.23
CA VAL A 282 4.01 -5.55 12.29
C VAL A 282 3.54 -7.00 12.21
N LYS A 283 3.25 -7.48 11.00
CA LYS A 283 2.62 -8.80 10.78
C LYS A 283 3.63 -9.91 10.49
N CYS A 284 4.82 -9.54 10.04
CA CYS A 284 5.91 -10.47 9.72
C CYS A 284 7.23 -9.83 10.14
N ILE A 285 8.11 -10.57 10.81
CA ILE A 285 9.48 -10.09 11.08
C ILE A 285 10.29 -10.33 9.81
N ASN A 286 10.29 -9.34 8.93
CA ASN A 286 11.06 -9.31 7.71
C ASN A 286 11.66 -7.92 7.53
N PHE A 287 12.76 -7.84 6.77
CA PHE A 287 13.41 -6.57 6.48
C PHE A 287 12.47 -5.54 5.86
N TYR A 288 11.58 -5.96 4.94
CA TYR A 288 10.57 -5.07 4.37
C TYR A 288 9.62 -4.54 5.46
N ASP A 289 9.02 -5.42 6.24
CA ASP A 289 8.04 -5.04 7.25
C ASP A 289 8.62 -4.16 8.36
N VAL A 290 9.85 -4.43 8.79
CA VAL A 290 10.48 -3.74 9.91
C VAL A 290 11.21 -2.48 9.46
N LEU A 291 12.14 -2.58 8.51
CA LEU A 291 12.94 -1.43 8.11
C LEU A 291 12.16 -0.52 7.16
N ILE A 292 11.58 -1.08 6.09
CA ILE A 292 10.93 -0.26 5.07
C ILE A 292 9.59 0.29 5.59
N ASP A 293 8.65 -0.59 5.92
CA ASP A 293 7.29 -0.17 6.29
C ASP A 293 7.25 0.47 7.68
N PHE A 294 7.71 -0.23 8.72
CA PHE A 294 7.61 0.26 10.09
C PHE A 294 8.56 1.42 10.42
N ILE A 295 9.79 1.46 9.89
CA ILE A 295 10.75 2.50 10.25
C ILE A 295 10.78 3.64 9.22
N LEU A 296 11.12 3.35 7.96
CA LEU A 296 11.37 4.41 6.97
C LEU A 296 10.08 5.11 6.53
N LEU A 297 9.05 4.36 6.16
CA LEU A 297 7.79 4.96 5.68
C LEU A 297 7.05 5.71 6.81
N ASP A 298 7.05 5.18 8.04
CA ASP A 298 6.52 5.93 9.19
C ASP A 298 7.33 7.21 9.45
N ALA A 299 8.66 7.17 9.36
CA ALA A 299 9.49 8.36 9.57
C ALA A 299 9.19 9.45 8.53
N PHE A 300 9.02 9.09 7.25
CA PHE A 300 8.66 10.06 6.21
C PHE A 300 7.26 10.63 6.41
N GLU A 301 6.29 9.81 6.81
CA GLU A 301 4.94 10.31 7.13
C GLU A 301 4.95 11.24 8.36
N GLU A 302 5.71 10.92 9.41
CA GLU A 302 5.87 11.77 10.60
C GLU A 302 6.50 13.13 10.25
N VAL A 303 7.41 13.17 9.28
CA VAL A 303 8.02 14.41 8.77
C VAL A 303 7.02 15.25 7.96
N GLU A 304 6.18 14.63 7.13
CA GLU A 304 5.15 15.34 6.37
C GLU A 304 4.04 15.89 7.27
N LYS A 305 3.76 15.21 8.39
CA LYS A 305 2.74 15.58 9.37
C LYS A 305 3.37 15.79 10.76
N PRO A 306 4.23 16.81 10.95
CA PRO A 306 4.97 16.96 12.19
C PRO A 306 4.05 17.29 13.37
N PRO A 307 4.43 16.88 14.61
CA PRO A 307 3.72 17.25 15.83
C PRO A 307 3.54 18.77 15.97
N SER A 308 2.47 19.18 16.65
CA SER A 308 2.14 20.61 16.87
C SER A 308 3.25 21.37 17.58
N SER A 309 3.99 20.72 18.50
CA SER A 309 5.15 21.29 19.18
C SER A 309 6.28 21.66 18.20
N ILE A 310 6.57 20.79 17.24
CA ILE A 310 7.60 21.02 16.21
C ILE A 310 7.11 22.10 15.23
N LYS A 311 5.84 22.04 14.79
CA LYS A 311 5.22 23.07 13.94
C LYS A 311 5.30 24.46 14.55
N ALA A 312 5.01 24.59 15.83
CA ALA A 312 5.05 25.88 16.54
C ALA A 312 6.46 26.48 16.57
N ILE A 313 7.50 25.67 16.75
CA ILE A 313 8.90 26.12 16.73
C ILE A 313 9.28 26.61 15.32
N LEU A 314 8.92 25.85 14.29
CA LEU A 314 9.24 26.18 12.89
C LEU A 314 8.56 27.46 12.40
N GLN A 315 7.29 27.67 12.80
CA GLN A 315 6.50 28.84 12.42
C GLN A 315 6.90 30.12 13.18
N ASN A 316 7.70 30.01 14.25
CA ASN A 316 8.08 31.17 15.04
C ASN A 316 9.18 32.00 14.35
N ARG A 317 8.75 33.01 13.60
CA ARG A 317 9.61 33.92 12.83
C ARG A 317 10.58 34.74 13.67
N TRP A 318 10.32 34.91 14.96
CA TRP A 318 11.13 35.74 15.87
C TRP A 318 12.37 35.04 16.40
N ILE A 319 12.50 33.74 16.14
CA ILE A 319 13.61 32.94 16.64
C ILE A 319 14.64 32.65 15.54
N SER A 320 15.93 32.73 15.86
CA SER A 320 17.03 32.38 14.94
C SER A 320 16.98 30.91 14.52
N ALA A 321 17.56 30.60 13.35
CA ALA A 321 17.64 29.23 12.85
C ALA A 321 18.38 28.29 13.83
N SER A 322 19.53 28.72 14.36
CA SER A 322 20.31 27.95 15.34
C SER A 322 19.54 27.61 16.62
N PHE A 323 18.68 28.52 17.08
CA PHE A 323 17.83 28.24 18.22
C PHE A 323 16.68 27.29 17.85
N ARG A 324 16.06 27.45 16.68
CA ARG A 324 15.02 26.51 16.22
C ARG A 324 15.56 25.09 16.11
N GLU A 325 16.77 24.92 15.59
CA GLU A 325 17.46 23.64 15.51
C GLU A 325 17.64 22.99 16.89
N THR A 326 18.13 23.77 17.87
CA THR A 326 18.30 23.30 19.26
C THR A 326 16.96 22.95 19.91
N ALA A 327 15.93 23.79 19.68
CA ALA A 327 14.59 23.57 20.21
C ALA A 327 13.92 22.33 19.59
N ILE A 328 14.14 22.08 18.30
CA ILE A 328 13.70 20.86 17.60
C ILE A 328 14.38 19.63 18.21
N GLY A 329 15.69 19.67 18.42
CA GLY A 329 16.40 18.57 19.09
C GLY A 329 15.80 18.26 20.46
N THR A 330 15.51 19.29 21.26
CA THR A 330 14.88 19.13 22.58
C THR A 330 13.46 18.56 22.49
N ALA A 331 12.66 19.02 21.53
CA ALA A 331 11.29 18.54 21.33
C ALA A 331 11.28 17.06 20.89
N VAL A 332 12.14 16.70 19.94
CA VAL A 332 12.31 15.32 19.47
C VAL A 332 12.77 14.42 20.62
N TRP A 333 13.76 14.86 21.39
CA TRP A 333 14.25 14.13 22.56
C TRP A 333 13.14 13.88 23.58
N SER A 334 12.33 14.89 23.89
CA SER A 334 11.20 14.76 24.83
C SER A 334 10.18 13.70 24.37
N VAL A 335 9.87 13.67 23.07
CA VAL A 335 8.99 12.66 22.48
C VAL A 335 9.60 11.26 22.60
N LEU A 336 10.88 11.10 22.27
CA LEU A 336 11.58 9.81 22.36
C LEU A 336 11.68 9.31 23.81
N MET A 337 11.96 10.19 24.77
CA MET A 337 11.99 9.82 26.18
C MET A 337 10.60 9.38 26.69
N GLY A 338 9.54 10.06 26.26
CA GLY A 338 8.17 9.63 26.55
C GLY A 338 7.87 8.25 25.97
N LYS A 339 8.23 8.01 24.70
CA LYS A 339 8.09 6.69 24.06
C LYS A 339 8.91 5.61 24.79
N ARG A 340 10.11 5.94 25.30
CA ARG A 340 11.00 5.02 26.03
C ARG A 340 10.46 4.59 27.39
N GLN A 341 9.83 5.50 28.13
CA GLN A 341 9.22 5.20 29.43
C GLN A 341 8.05 4.22 29.33
N MET A 342 7.44 4.11 28.15
CA MET A 342 6.32 3.21 27.87
C MET A 342 6.75 1.84 27.36
N LEU A 343 8.05 1.58 27.23
CA LEU A 343 8.54 0.29 26.74
C LEU A 343 8.36 -0.79 27.79
N LYS A 344 7.90 -1.96 27.33
CA LYS A 344 7.85 -3.18 28.16
C LYS A 344 9.25 -3.69 28.47
N TYR A 345 10.16 -3.62 27.49
CA TYR A 345 11.53 -4.08 27.61
C TYR A 345 12.50 -2.89 27.50
N ASP A 346 13.32 -2.71 28.52
CA ASP A 346 14.34 -1.65 28.59
C ASP A 346 15.55 -1.92 27.68
N LYS A 347 15.72 -3.17 27.25
CA LYS A 347 16.75 -3.67 26.33
C LYS A 347 16.15 -4.39 25.11
N GLY A 348 14.90 -4.10 24.77
CA GLY A 348 14.23 -4.64 23.59
C GLY A 348 14.66 -3.96 22.29
N PHE A 349 14.15 -4.47 21.17
CA PHE A 349 14.38 -3.91 19.85
C PHE A 349 14.04 -2.41 19.81
N LEU A 350 12.89 -2.04 20.39
CA LEU A 350 12.46 -0.64 20.40
C LEU A 350 13.36 0.26 21.24
N ALA A 351 13.98 -0.25 22.30
CA ALA A 351 14.93 0.51 23.11
C ALA A 351 16.22 0.80 22.32
N HIS A 352 16.74 -0.19 21.59
CA HIS A 352 17.86 -0.01 20.67
C HIS A 352 17.50 0.97 19.55
N PHE A 353 16.32 0.80 18.95
CA PHE A 353 15.81 1.67 17.88
C PHE A 353 15.69 3.13 18.33
N TYR A 354 15.15 3.38 19.53
CA TYR A 354 15.05 4.76 20.04
C TYR A 354 16.41 5.37 20.38
N SER A 355 17.39 4.56 20.79
CA SER A 355 18.75 5.05 21.03
C SER A 355 19.43 5.50 19.72
N ILE A 356 19.17 4.78 18.62
CA ILE A 356 19.58 5.20 17.27
C ILE A 356 18.79 6.45 16.84
N SER A 357 17.48 6.44 17.04
CA SER A 357 16.58 7.54 16.65
C SER A 357 16.92 8.85 17.35
N GLU A 358 17.45 8.81 18.57
CA GLU A 358 17.90 9.99 19.32
C GLU A 358 19.00 10.77 18.61
N GLN A 359 19.86 10.07 17.86
CA GLN A 359 20.95 10.67 17.10
C GLN A 359 20.49 11.15 15.71
N ILE A 360 19.65 10.37 15.05
CA ILE A 360 19.27 10.61 13.64
C ILE A 360 18.09 11.58 13.53
N SER A 361 17.07 11.44 14.37
CA SER A 361 15.79 12.14 14.19
C SER A 361 15.93 13.67 14.25
N PRO A 362 16.73 14.27 15.15
CA PRO A 362 16.96 15.72 15.12
C PRO A 362 17.56 16.20 13.80
N VAL A 363 18.51 15.45 13.24
CA VAL A 363 19.15 15.75 11.95
C VAL A 363 18.13 15.67 10.81
N LEU A 364 17.31 14.61 10.76
CA LEU A 364 16.30 14.45 9.73
C LEU A 364 15.19 15.51 9.84
N VAL A 365 14.66 15.74 11.04
CA VAL A 365 13.59 16.75 11.23
C VAL A 365 14.09 18.14 10.85
N TRP A 366 15.32 18.49 11.25
CA TRP A 366 15.92 19.76 10.83
C TRP A 366 16.20 19.79 9.33
N GLY A 367 16.69 18.70 8.76
CA GLY A 367 16.95 18.59 7.33
C GLY A 367 15.68 18.78 6.51
N PHE A 368 14.60 18.06 6.81
CA PHE A 368 13.37 18.16 6.04
C PHE A 368 12.57 19.46 6.28
N LEU A 369 12.54 19.96 7.51
CA LEU A 369 11.62 21.05 7.90
C LEU A 369 12.32 22.38 8.17
N GLY A 370 13.65 22.37 8.19
CA GLY A 370 14.47 23.55 8.40
C GLY A 370 14.40 24.55 7.24
N PRO A 371 15.20 25.63 7.33
CA PRO A 371 15.30 26.61 6.25
C PRO A 371 15.75 25.94 4.94
N GLU A 372 15.39 26.55 3.81
CA GLU A 372 15.90 26.11 2.51
C GLU A 372 17.44 26.15 2.51
N GLY A 373 18.06 25.09 2.00
CA GLY A 373 19.51 24.93 2.00
C GLY A 373 19.91 23.56 1.44
N SER A 374 21.22 23.34 1.33
CA SER A 374 21.77 22.11 0.77
C SER A 374 21.34 20.87 1.58
N LEU A 375 21.42 20.94 2.91
CA LEU A 375 20.93 19.88 3.81
C LEU A 375 19.48 19.49 3.53
N ARG A 376 18.60 20.48 3.36
CA ARG A 376 17.19 20.21 3.07
C ARG A 376 16.99 19.56 1.72
N SER A 377 17.65 20.08 0.69
CA SER A 377 17.60 19.47 -0.64
C SER A 377 18.13 18.03 -0.63
N THR A 378 19.17 17.75 0.15
CA THR A 378 19.80 16.44 0.23
C THR A 378 18.98 15.45 1.07
N CYS A 379 18.31 15.89 2.14
CA CYS A 379 17.34 15.05 2.85
C CYS A 379 16.14 14.69 1.96
N HIS A 380 15.60 15.64 1.19
CA HIS A 380 14.54 15.35 0.21
C HIS A 380 15.02 14.39 -0.88
N TYR A 381 16.22 14.60 -1.42
CA TYR A 381 16.81 13.68 -2.40
C TYR A 381 16.97 12.26 -1.82
N PHE A 382 17.45 12.13 -0.57
CA PHE A 382 17.54 10.84 0.12
C PHE A 382 16.17 10.15 0.21
N ARG A 383 15.14 10.87 0.66
CA ARG A 383 13.76 10.34 0.70
C ARG A 383 13.32 9.88 -0.68
N ASP A 384 13.53 10.72 -1.69
CA ASP A 384 13.08 10.44 -3.05
C ASP A 384 13.81 9.20 -3.62
N GLN A 385 15.10 9.00 -3.33
CA GLN A 385 15.81 7.76 -3.67
C GLN A 385 15.22 6.51 -2.97
N VAL A 386 14.80 6.62 -1.71
CA VAL A 386 14.12 5.51 -1.01
C VAL A 386 12.75 5.23 -1.62
N ILE A 387 11.96 6.26 -1.94
CA ILE A 387 10.64 6.06 -2.57
C ILE A 387 10.79 5.49 -3.98
N GLU A 388 11.73 5.98 -4.79
CA GLU A 388 12.01 5.46 -6.11
C GLU A 388 12.51 4.01 -6.08
N PHE A 389 13.32 3.65 -5.08
CA PHE A 389 13.69 2.24 -4.83
C PHE A 389 12.44 1.37 -4.64
N LEU A 390 11.49 1.82 -3.82
CA LEU A 390 10.25 1.06 -3.59
C LEU A 390 9.41 0.96 -4.86
N VAL A 391 9.26 2.04 -5.62
CA VAL A 391 8.54 2.00 -6.90
C VAL A 391 9.21 1.00 -7.87
N ASP A 392 10.54 0.99 -7.95
CA ASP A 392 11.26 0.11 -8.86
C ASP A 392 11.18 -1.36 -8.46
N ILE A 393 11.35 -1.70 -7.19
CA ILE A 393 11.25 -3.12 -6.75
C ILE A 393 9.83 -3.68 -6.82
N PHE A 394 8.81 -2.82 -6.95
CA PHE A 394 7.45 -3.25 -7.24
C PHE A 394 7.14 -3.26 -8.74
N ASN A 395 8.04 -2.80 -9.61
CA ASN A 395 7.77 -2.67 -11.04
C ASN A 395 8.20 -3.93 -11.82
N PHE A 396 7.27 -4.57 -12.52
CA PHE A 396 7.54 -5.78 -13.33
C PHE A 396 8.52 -5.56 -14.49
N PHE A 397 8.69 -4.33 -14.95
CA PHE A 397 9.66 -3.98 -15.99
C PHE A 397 11.08 -3.74 -15.44
N LYS A 398 11.21 -3.57 -14.13
CA LYS A 398 12.49 -3.30 -13.44
C LYS A 398 13.04 -4.55 -12.75
N VAL A 399 12.16 -5.35 -12.14
CA VAL A 399 12.54 -6.55 -11.40
C VAL A 399 11.76 -7.79 -11.83
N ARG A 400 12.41 -8.94 -11.74
CA ARG A 400 11.90 -10.24 -12.20
C ARG A 400 11.28 -11.02 -11.04
N TYR A 401 9.95 -11.03 -10.98
CA TYR A 401 9.14 -11.92 -10.13
C TYR A 401 9.02 -13.35 -10.71
N THR A 402 10.07 -13.87 -11.35
CA THR A 402 10.07 -15.21 -11.94
C THR A 402 10.43 -16.29 -10.92
N THR A 403 11.43 -16.00 -10.07
CA THR A 403 11.95 -16.89 -9.02
C THR A 403 12.42 -16.03 -7.85
N VAL A 404 12.54 -16.63 -6.66
CA VAL A 404 13.03 -15.92 -5.46
C VAL A 404 14.46 -15.43 -5.66
N ASP A 405 15.33 -16.23 -6.29
CA ASP A 405 16.72 -15.86 -6.55
C ASP A 405 16.84 -14.66 -7.51
N ASN A 406 16.07 -14.63 -8.60
CA ASN A 406 16.10 -13.52 -9.55
C ASN A 406 15.59 -12.22 -8.90
N LEU A 407 14.51 -12.30 -8.11
CA LEU A 407 13.97 -11.14 -7.41
C LEU A 407 14.96 -10.62 -6.35
N ALA A 408 15.61 -11.52 -5.61
CA ALA A 408 16.66 -11.16 -4.65
C ALA A 408 17.84 -10.44 -5.33
N GLU A 409 18.35 -10.98 -6.43
CA GLU A 409 19.42 -10.37 -7.22
C GLU A 409 19.02 -8.96 -7.71
N ASP A 410 17.81 -8.83 -8.26
CA ASP A 410 17.31 -7.57 -8.78
C ASP A 410 17.12 -6.53 -7.66
N ILE A 411 16.55 -6.91 -6.51
CA ILE A 411 16.43 -6.02 -5.33
C ILE A 411 17.81 -5.50 -4.90
N LEU A 412 18.81 -6.38 -4.81
CA LEU A 412 20.16 -5.99 -4.40
C LEU A 412 20.80 -5.04 -5.42
N ARG A 413 20.58 -5.27 -6.71
CA ARG A 413 21.04 -4.37 -7.78
C ARG A 413 20.40 -3.00 -7.66
N GLU A 414 19.08 -2.92 -7.52
CA GLU A 414 18.38 -1.65 -7.35
C GLU A 414 18.82 -0.94 -6.06
N MET A 415 19.03 -1.67 -4.97
CA MET A 415 19.54 -1.09 -3.72
C MET A 415 20.94 -0.48 -3.91
N LYS A 416 21.85 -1.18 -4.61
CA LYS A 416 23.19 -0.67 -4.94
C LYS A 416 23.15 0.61 -5.79
N LEU A 417 22.29 0.64 -6.80
CA LEU A 417 22.10 1.81 -7.65
C LEU A 417 21.71 3.05 -6.83
N ARG A 418 20.77 2.87 -5.90
CA ARG A 418 20.21 3.95 -5.08
C ARG A 418 21.24 4.49 -4.08
N VAL A 419 22.03 3.59 -3.50
CA VAL A 419 23.15 3.94 -2.61
C VAL A 419 24.22 4.74 -3.34
N GLU A 420 24.57 4.32 -4.56
CA GLU A 420 25.53 5.06 -5.38
C GLU A 420 25.04 6.48 -5.69
N ASN A 421 23.77 6.63 -6.05
CA ASN A 421 23.15 7.94 -6.27
C ASN A 421 23.22 8.83 -5.02
N ILE A 422 22.91 8.28 -3.85
CA ILE A 422 22.97 9.00 -2.56
C ILE A 422 24.41 9.43 -2.25
N ASN A 423 25.38 8.53 -2.42
CA ASN A 423 26.80 8.83 -2.16
C ASN A 423 27.36 9.90 -3.11
N GLN A 424 26.95 9.88 -4.38
CA GLN A 424 27.29 10.93 -5.34
C GLN A 424 26.70 12.28 -4.91
N ARG A 425 25.44 12.31 -4.45
CA ARG A 425 24.83 13.54 -3.93
C ARG A 425 25.57 14.11 -2.73
N LEU A 426 25.91 13.26 -1.75
CA LEU A 426 26.61 13.66 -0.53
C LEU A 426 28.05 14.14 -0.78
N SER A 427 28.73 13.57 -1.78
CA SER A 427 30.10 13.99 -2.15
C SER A 427 30.15 15.29 -2.96
N LEU A 428 29.17 15.54 -3.83
CA LEU A 428 29.15 16.73 -4.69
C LEU A 428 28.84 18.04 -3.95
N GLU A 429 28.07 17.98 -2.86
CA GLU A 429 27.69 19.17 -2.07
C GLU A 429 28.49 19.32 -0.77
N GLY A 430 29.46 18.44 -0.53
CA GLY A 430 30.39 18.50 0.62
C GLY A 430 31.70 19.25 0.34
N CYS A 431 31.83 19.90 -0.83
CA CYS A 431 32.98 20.72 -1.23
C CYS A 431 32.64 22.22 -1.28
#